data_AF-A0A7Y1XVF4-F1
#
_entry.id   AF-A0A7Y1XVF4-F1
#
_cell.length_a   1.000
_cell.length_b   1.000
_cell.length_c   1.000
_cell.angle_alpha   90.00
_cell.angle_beta   90.00
_cell.angle_gamma   90.00
#
_symmetry.space_group_name_H-M   'P 1'
#
loop_
_entity.id
_entity.type
_entity.pdbx_description
1 polymer ?
#
loop_
_entity_poly.entity_id
_entity_poly.type
_entity_poly.pdbx_seq_one_letter_code
_entity_poly.pdbx_strand_id
1 'polypeptide(L)' 'MRAAAVEASTMMKTLGHSGRLMILCHLADGEKSVGELVDLLNMPQSSLSQHLARMRAENLVETRRESQAVYYRL' A
#
# COMPACT_ATOMS: atom_id res chain seq x y z
N MET A 1 -2.46 19.39 -19.41
CA MET A 1 -3.59 19.54 -18.46
C MET A 1 -4.45 18.27 -18.34
N ARG A 2 -5.04 17.76 -19.43
CA ARG A 2 -5.97 16.60 -19.37
C ARG A 2 -5.33 15.29 -18.91
N ALA A 3 -4.10 14.98 -19.35
CA ALA A 3 -3.38 13.77 -18.93
C ALA A 3 -3.09 13.75 -17.41
N ALA A 4 -2.53 14.85 -16.87
CA ALA A 4 -2.29 14.99 -15.44
C ALA A 4 -3.56 14.85 -14.59
N ALA A 5 -4.71 15.35 -15.06
CA ALA A 5 -5.98 15.17 -14.37
C ALA A 5 -6.46 13.71 -14.36
N VAL A 6 -6.22 12.94 -15.44
CA VAL A 6 -6.56 11.51 -15.52
C VAL A 6 -5.66 10.68 -14.61
N GLU A 7 -4.36 10.99 -14.59
CA GLU A 7 -3.39 10.35 -13.71
C GLU A 7 -3.72 10.61 -12.23
N ALA A 8 -3.93 11.87 -11.86
CA ALA A 8 -4.37 12.24 -10.52
C ALA A 8 -5.70 11.58 -10.12
N SER A 9 -6.69 11.53 -11.03
CA SER A 9 -7.97 10.85 -10.77
C SER A 9 -7.77 9.36 -10.48
N THR A 10 -6.83 8.71 -11.18
CA THR A 10 -6.51 7.30 -11.00
C THR A 10 -5.87 7.07 -9.64
N MET A 11 -4.91 7.91 -9.26
CA MET A 11 -4.31 7.90 -7.92
C MET A 11 -5.36 8.11 -6.83
N MET A 12 -6.24 9.11 -6.99
CA MET A 12 -7.31 9.40 -6.03
C MET A 12 -8.30 8.24 -5.87
N LYS A 13 -8.64 7.51 -6.95
CA LYS A 13 -9.46 6.28 -6.85
C LYS A 13 -8.81 5.21 -5.99
N THR A 14 -7.49 5.21 -5.91
CA THR A 14 -6.76 4.29 -5.05
C THR A 14 -6.68 4.74 -3.60
N LEU A 15 -6.37 6.01 -3.40
CA LEU A 15 -6.39 6.64 -2.08
C LEU A 15 -7.79 6.65 -1.45
N GLY A 16 -8.84 6.68 -2.26
CA GLY A 16 -10.23 6.73 -1.81
C GLY A 16 -10.77 5.46 -1.14
N HIS A 17 -9.97 4.41 -1.00
CA HIS A 17 -10.35 3.19 -0.27
C HIS A 17 -9.70 3.17 1.11
N SER A 18 -10.51 3.14 2.16
CA SER A 18 -10.06 3.21 3.57
C SER A 18 -8.91 2.26 3.89
N GLY A 19 -9.01 0.98 3.53
CA GLY A 19 -7.94 0.00 3.76
C GLY A 19 -6.59 0.38 3.15
N ARG A 20 -6.57 0.94 1.93
CA ARG A 20 -5.32 1.35 1.25
C ARG A 20 -4.76 2.63 1.84
N LEU A 21 -5.63 3.57 2.22
CA LEU A 21 -5.21 4.78 2.90
C LEU A 21 -4.58 4.48 4.26
N MET A 22 -5.17 3.57 5.05
CA MET A 22 -4.58 3.17 6.34
C MET A 22 -3.21 2.51 6.17
N ILE A 23 -3.01 1.68 5.14
CA ILE A 23 -1.69 1.12 4.81
C ILE A 23 -0.69 2.25 4.55
N LEU A 24 -1.04 3.22 3.70
CA LEU A 24 -0.16 4.36 3.40
C LEU A 24 0.16 5.19 4.64
N CYS A 25 -0.80 5.43 5.53
CA CYS A 25 -0.56 6.13 6.79
C CYS A 25 0.48 5.42 7.64
N HIS A 26 0.40 4.09 7.78
CA HIS A 26 1.41 3.35 8.53
C HIS A 26 2.77 3.31 7.82
N LEU A 27 2.80 3.23 6.49
CA LEU A 27 4.05 3.24 5.73
C LEU A 27 4.71 4.62 5.70
N ALA A 28 3.95 5.70 5.92
CA ALA A 28 4.50 7.05 6.09
C ALA A 28 5.35 7.16 7.36
N ASP A 29 5.07 6.35 8.38
CA ASP A 29 5.86 6.29 9.63
C ASP A 29 7.11 5.39 9.49
N GLY A 30 7.29 4.72 8.36
CA GLY A 30 8.45 3.88 8.07
C GLY A 30 8.11 2.55 7.40
N GLU A 31 9.15 1.87 6.94
CA GLU A 31 9.05 0.54 6.32
C GLU A 31 8.41 -0.48 7.28
N LYS A 32 7.49 -1.32 6.78
CA LYS A 32 6.82 -2.38 7.56
C LYS A 32 6.68 -3.67 6.78
N SER A 33 6.78 -4.79 7.46
CA SER A 33 6.46 -6.11 6.91
C SER A 33 4.95 -6.33 6.78
N VAL A 34 4.58 -7.33 5.98
CA VAL A 34 3.16 -7.76 5.85
C VAL A 34 2.59 -8.17 7.22
N GLY A 35 3.38 -8.87 8.06
CA GLY A 35 2.95 -9.29 9.39
C GLY A 35 2.62 -8.10 10.29
N GLU A 36 3.53 -7.13 10.38
CA GLU A 36 3.31 -5.90 11.15
C GLU A 36 2.05 -5.15 10.68
N LEU A 37 1.82 -5.07 9.38
CA LEU A 37 0.63 -4.41 8.83
C LEU A 37 -0.66 -5.18 9.14
N VAL A 38 -0.64 -6.52 9.16
CA VAL A 38 -1.81 -7.32 9.59
C VAL A 38 -2.16 -6.99 11.03
N ASP A 39 -1.16 -6.96 11.91
CA ASP A 39 -1.35 -6.71 13.34
C ASP A 39 -1.83 -5.28 13.60
N LEU A 40 -1.23 -4.29 12.94
CA LEU A 40 -1.60 -2.87 13.09
C LEU A 40 -3.00 -2.55 12.56
N LEU A 41 -3.37 -3.14 11.42
CA LEU A 41 -4.63 -2.84 10.73
C LEU A 41 -5.77 -3.75 11.15
N ASN A 42 -5.48 -4.80 11.93
CA ASN A 42 -6.41 -5.89 12.27
C ASN A 42 -7.16 -6.41 11.02
N MET A 43 -6.41 -6.59 9.93
CA MET A 43 -6.94 -6.95 8.61
C MET A 43 -6.49 -8.37 8.23
N PRO A 44 -7.36 -9.20 7.62
CA PRO A 44 -6.95 -10.48 7.09
C PRO A 44 -5.77 -10.34 6.11
N GLN A 45 -4.76 -11.20 6.25
CA GLN A 45 -3.56 -11.18 5.41
C GLN A 45 -3.88 -11.28 3.91
N SER A 46 -4.94 -12.01 3.53
CA SER A 46 -5.38 -12.13 2.14
C SER A 46 -5.86 -10.77 1.57
N SER A 47 -6.69 -10.05 2.31
CA SER A 47 -7.17 -8.71 1.95
C SER A 47 -6.02 -7.70 1.89
N LEU A 48 -5.13 -7.72 2.88
CA LEU A 48 -3.95 -6.86 2.91
C LEU A 48 -3.05 -7.11 1.70
N SER A 49 -2.79 -8.39 1.38
CA SER A 49 -1.95 -8.77 0.23
C SER A 49 -2.56 -8.30 -1.10
N GLN A 50 -3.88 -8.36 -1.26
CA GLN A 50 -4.56 -7.83 -2.45
C GLN A 50 -4.41 -6.30 -2.54
N HIS A 51 -4.56 -5.59 -1.43
CA HIS A 51 -4.34 -4.15 -1.38
C HIS A 51 -2.90 -3.77 -1.75
N LEU A 52 -1.92 -4.41 -1.13
CA LEU A 52 -0.49 -4.18 -1.40
C LEU A 52 -0.11 -4.52 -2.85
N ALA A 53 -0.63 -5.61 -3.40
CA ALA A 53 -0.40 -5.98 -4.80
C ALA A 53 -0.92 -4.90 -5.76
N ARG A 54 -2.12 -4.36 -5.49
CA ARG A 54 -2.70 -3.26 -6.27
C ARG A 54 -1.89 -1.96 -6.12
N MET A 55 -1.52 -1.60 -4.89
CA MET A 55 -0.73 -0.40 -4.64
C MET A 55 0.65 -0.46 -5.31
N ARG A 56 1.28 -1.64 -5.32
CA ARG A 56 2.54 -1.87 -6.04
C ARG A 56 2.37 -1.76 -7.56
N ALA A 57 1.28 -2.31 -8.12
CA ALA A 57 0.98 -2.19 -9.55
C ALA A 57 0.74 -0.72 -9.99
N GLU A 58 0.33 0.12 -9.05
CA GLU A 58 0.12 1.56 -9.24
C GLU A 58 1.32 2.41 -8.80
N ASN A 59 2.48 1.78 -8.50
CA ASN A 59 3.72 2.43 -8.07
C ASN A 59 3.58 3.32 -6.83
N LEU A 60 2.68 2.97 -5.90
CA LEU A 60 2.49 3.71 -4.65
C LEU A 60 3.35 3.19 -3.50
N VAL A 61 3.87 1.99 -3.63
CA VAL A 61 4.72 1.33 -2.63
C VAL A 61 5.78 0.49 -3.31
N GLU A 62 6.94 0.41 -2.67
CA GLU A 62 8.03 -0.47 -3.05
C GLU A 62 8.16 -1.65 -2.10
N THR A 63 8.86 -2.69 -2.54
CA THR A 63 9.11 -3.88 -1.72
C THR A 63 10.59 -4.19 -1.59
N ARG A 64 11.01 -4.52 -0.37
CA ARG A 64 12.34 -5.07 -0.08
C ARG A 64 12.17 -6.46 0.53
N ARG A 65 13.01 -7.41 0.12
CA ARG A 65 13.04 -8.74 0.72
C ARG A 65 14.25 -8.87 1.63
N GLU A 66 14.02 -9.30 2.86
CA GLU A 66 15.07 -9.56 3.83
C GLU A 66 14.79 -10.91 4.51
N SER A 67 15.71 -11.85 4.31
CA SER A 67 15.54 -13.25 4.71
C SER A 67 14.23 -13.84 4.17
N GLN A 68 13.29 -14.20 5.05
CA GLN A 68 11.98 -14.75 4.69
C GLN A 68 10.87 -13.70 4.64
N ALA A 69 11.13 -12.47 5.08
CA ALA A 69 10.14 -11.41 5.18
C ALA A 69 10.17 -10.48 3.96
N VAL A 70 8.98 -9.96 3.61
CA VAL A 70 8.80 -8.90 2.61
C VAL A 70 8.34 -7.65 3.32
N TYR A 71 9.11 -6.59 3.12
CA TYR A 71 8.90 -5.26 3.67
C TYR A 71 8.36 -4.34 2.59
N TYR A 72 7.49 -3.42 3.00
CA TYR A 72 6.88 -2.40 2.16
C TYR A 72 7.26 -1.00 2.66
N ARG A 73 7.49 -0.08 1.73
CA ARG A 73 7.76 1.34 1.98
C ARG A 73 7.06 2.21 0.94
N LEU A 74 6.85 3.49 1.26
CA LEU A 74 6.47 4.51 0.28
C LEU A 74 7.61 4.79 -0.71
#